data_AF-A0A7Z9WSX2-F1
#
_entry.id   AF-A0A7Z9WSX2-F1
#
_cell.length_a   1.000
_cell.length_b   1.000
_cell.length_c   1.000
_cell.angle_alpha   90.00
_cell.angle_beta   90.00
_cell.angle_gamma   90.00
#
_symmetry.space_group_name_H-M   'P 1'
#
loop_
_entity.id
_entity.type
_entity.pdbx_description
1 polymer ?
#
loop_
_entity_poly.entity_id
_entity_poly.type
_entity_poly.pdbx_seq_one_letter_code
_entity_poly.pdbx_strand_id
1 'polypeptide(L)'
;MKALLTLITLVILAGCQSLPQRSTDTARLAHPGVPNAKDTATPETDSPPQSHQADPAKRPAPPKDLIDLLARNFSLPYEAEKIENYERFFLRHPKHLPRTFARARPFLPHIVQQLQARDMPLDIALLPVVESAFNPYAHSWQGAAGLWQFTESTARHEGLKINWWYDGRRDPLASTGAALNYLQKLYNMTGDWLLALAAYNGGIGNVLKAMRKYRQRHPGRNPDFWAIQKYLPKETRHYVPQL
;
A
#
# COMPACT_ATOMS: atom_id res chain seq x y z
N MET A 1 43.08 -38.10 -21.18
CA MET A 1 42.47 -39.29 -20.53
C MET A 1 41.90 -38.80 -19.20
N LYS A 2 40.66 -38.29 -19.17
CA LYS A 2 39.40 -38.95 -18.76
C LYS A 2 39.41 -39.50 -17.31
N ALA A 3 38.69 -38.82 -16.41
CA ALA A 3 37.87 -39.33 -15.28
C ALA A 3 37.48 -38.11 -14.39
N LEU A 4 36.40 -37.36 -14.64
CA LEU A 4 35.00 -37.57 -14.24
C LEU A 4 34.79 -38.46 -12.99
N LEU A 5 34.50 -37.83 -11.84
CA LEU A 5 33.78 -38.47 -10.74
C LEU A 5 32.73 -37.48 -10.19
N THR A 6 31.49 -37.70 -10.57
CA THR A 6 30.27 -37.09 -10.03
C THR A 6 29.83 -37.89 -8.80
N LEU A 7 29.64 -37.21 -7.66
CA LEU A 7 28.97 -37.81 -6.51
C LEU A 7 27.57 -37.21 -6.39
N ILE A 8 26.58 -38.05 -6.72
CA ILE A 8 25.15 -37.81 -6.52
C ILE A 8 24.81 -38.31 -5.12
N THR A 9 24.30 -37.44 -4.24
CA THR A 9 23.66 -37.86 -2.99
C THR A 9 22.18 -37.51 -3.05
N LEU A 10 21.39 -38.56 -3.26
CA LEU A 10 19.94 -38.61 -3.20
C LEU A 10 19.56 -39.01 -1.76
N VAL A 11 18.76 -38.20 -1.06
CA VAL A 11 18.09 -38.61 0.18
C VAL A 11 16.59 -38.36 0.02
N ILE A 12 15.82 -39.42 0.22
CA ILE A 12 14.38 -39.54 -0.05
C ILE A 12 13.67 -40.05 1.23
N LEU A 13 12.48 -39.46 1.50
CA LEU A 13 11.31 -39.93 2.29
C LEU A 13 11.51 -40.12 3.82
N ALA A 14 10.54 -39.96 4.72
CA ALA A 14 9.06 -39.81 4.75
C ALA A 14 8.70 -38.94 6.00
N GLY A 15 7.57 -38.25 6.17
CA GLY A 15 6.17 -38.62 5.99
C GLY A 15 5.51 -38.91 7.35
N CYS A 16 4.53 -38.10 7.77
CA CYS A 16 3.34 -38.48 8.56
C CYS A 16 2.43 -37.25 8.76
N GLN A 17 1.33 -37.20 8.00
CA GLN A 17 0.18 -36.34 8.25
C GLN A 17 -0.90 -37.18 8.94
N SER A 18 -1.54 -36.63 9.97
CA SER A 18 -2.74 -37.20 10.57
C SER A 18 -3.67 -36.06 10.98
N LEU A 19 -4.79 -35.90 10.27
CA LEU A 19 -5.92 -35.05 10.68
C LEU A 19 -7.17 -35.94 10.82
N PRO A 20 -7.89 -35.86 11.94
CA PRO A 20 -9.09 -36.64 12.16
C PRO A 20 -10.31 -36.05 11.45
N GLN A 21 -11.15 -36.99 11.00
CA GLN A 21 -12.34 -36.85 10.19
C GLN A 21 -13.53 -36.32 11.01
N ARG A 22 -14.27 -35.37 10.42
CA ARG A 22 -15.49 -34.77 10.94
C ARG A 22 -16.68 -35.69 10.65
N SER A 23 -17.34 -36.18 11.69
CA SER A 23 -18.68 -36.77 11.61
C SER A 23 -19.71 -35.74 12.08
N THR A 24 -20.65 -35.38 11.20
CA THR A 24 -21.88 -34.68 11.58
C THR A 24 -23.00 -35.70 11.57
N ASP A 25 -23.37 -36.17 12.75
CA ASP A 25 -24.59 -36.93 12.98
C ASP A 25 -25.81 -36.01 12.90
N THR A 26 -26.83 -36.51 12.22
CA THR A 26 -28.15 -35.91 12.10
C THR A 26 -29.06 -36.56 13.15
N ALA A 27 -29.67 -35.77 14.03
CA ALA A 27 -30.83 -36.23 14.79
C ALA A 27 -31.71 -35.05 15.22
N ARG A 28 -32.91 -35.00 14.63
CA ARG A 28 -34.09 -34.27 15.10
C ARG A 28 -34.57 -34.83 16.44
N LEU A 29 -35.01 -33.96 17.36
CA LEU A 29 -36.10 -34.24 18.31
C LEU A 29 -36.89 -32.95 18.58
N ALA A 30 -38.19 -33.11 18.79
CA ALA A 30 -39.22 -32.07 18.83
C ALA A 30 -39.78 -31.83 20.25
N HIS A 31 -40.16 -30.56 20.52
CA HIS A 31 -41.21 -29.99 21.41
C HIS A 31 -41.24 -30.34 22.93
N PRO A 32 -42.02 -29.66 23.81
CA PRO A 32 -42.67 -28.32 23.81
C PRO A 32 -42.38 -27.49 25.10
N GLY A 33 -42.90 -26.26 25.23
CA GLY A 33 -43.05 -25.60 26.55
C GLY A 33 -43.03 -24.08 26.57
N VAL A 34 -44.21 -23.47 26.66
CA VAL A 34 -44.43 -22.04 27.01
C VAL A 34 -44.40 -21.89 28.54
N PRO A 35 -43.87 -20.77 29.06
CA PRO A 35 -44.71 -19.91 29.90
C PRO A 35 -44.60 -18.43 29.53
N ASN A 36 -45.75 -17.76 29.59
CA ASN A 36 -45.95 -16.32 29.43
C ASN A 36 -46.22 -15.69 30.80
N ALA A 37 -45.54 -14.60 31.13
CA ALA A 37 -45.97 -13.57 32.09
C ALA A 37 -45.09 -12.32 31.82
N LYS A 38 -45.61 -11.34 31.08
CA LYS A 38 -46.22 -10.11 31.59
C LYS A 38 -45.30 -9.33 32.52
N ASP A 39 -44.70 -8.26 31.99
CA ASP A 39 -44.78 -6.94 32.60
C ASP A 39 -44.57 -5.81 31.57
N THR A 40 -45.70 -5.16 31.26
CA THR A 40 -45.92 -3.71 31.22
C THR A 40 -44.80 -2.78 30.71
N ALA A 41 -44.94 -2.27 29.49
CA ALA A 41 -44.70 -0.85 29.17
C ALA A 41 -45.31 -0.50 27.79
N THR A 42 -46.04 0.60 27.77
CA THR A 42 -46.68 1.28 26.65
C THR A 42 -45.73 1.50 25.46
N PRO A 43 -46.11 1.29 24.19
CA PRO A 43 -45.32 1.75 23.07
C PRO A 43 -45.55 3.25 22.87
N GLU A 44 -44.60 4.05 23.35
CA GLU A 44 -44.42 5.41 22.85
C GLU A 44 -44.15 5.34 21.34
N THR A 45 -44.87 6.18 20.61
CA THR A 45 -44.80 6.30 19.16
C THR A 45 -43.47 6.95 18.79
N ASP A 46 -42.45 6.12 18.56
CA ASP A 46 -41.15 6.60 18.11
C ASP A 46 -41.23 6.92 16.61
N SER A 47 -41.03 8.18 16.30
CA SER A 47 -41.03 8.70 14.94
C SER A 47 -39.86 8.11 14.14
N PRO A 48 -39.96 7.97 12.81
CA PRO A 48 -38.85 7.46 12.00
C PRO A 48 -37.59 8.32 12.18
N PRO A 49 -36.38 7.73 12.18
CA PRO A 49 -35.15 8.49 12.34
C PRO A 49 -35.04 9.51 11.22
N GLN A 50 -35.07 10.80 11.57
CA GLN A 50 -34.80 11.88 10.64
C GLN A 50 -33.37 11.73 10.15
N SER A 51 -33.23 11.43 8.86
CA SER A 51 -31.95 11.50 8.17
C SER A 51 -31.44 12.94 8.28
N HIS A 52 -30.26 13.11 8.90
CA HIS A 52 -29.51 14.35 8.79
C HIS A 52 -29.09 14.52 7.33
N GLN A 53 -29.97 15.11 6.52
CA GLN A 53 -29.62 15.62 5.21
C GLN A 53 -28.70 16.83 5.45
N ALA A 54 -27.43 16.66 5.14
CA ALA A 54 -26.45 17.74 5.14
C ALA A 54 -26.92 18.85 4.19
N ASP A 55 -26.89 20.09 4.68
CA ASP A 55 -27.27 21.29 3.95
C ASP A 55 -26.53 21.38 2.59
N PRO A 56 -27.24 21.37 1.45
CA PRO A 56 -26.62 21.43 0.13
C PRO A 56 -25.85 22.74 -0.12
N ALA A 57 -26.09 23.80 0.66
CA ALA A 57 -25.40 25.08 0.53
C ALA A 57 -23.95 25.08 1.06
N LYS A 58 -23.51 24.03 1.78
CA LYS A 58 -22.17 23.93 2.38
C LYS A 58 -21.25 22.92 1.69
N ARG A 59 -21.67 22.31 0.57
CA ARG A 59 -20.85 21.32 -0.14
C ARG A 59 -19.72 22.04 -0.90
N PRO A 60 -18.45 21.67 -0.70
CA PRO A 60 -17.37 22.27 -1.48
C PRO A 60 -17.61 22.01 -2.97
N ALA A 61 -17.26 22.98 -3.81
CA ALA A 61 -17.36 22.86 -5.26
C ALA A 61 -16.66 21.56 -5.74
N PRO A 62 -17.14 20.89 -6.80
CA PRO A 62 -16.49 19.72 -7.32
C PRO A 62 -15.02 20.02 -7.70
N PRO A 63 -14.12 19.01 -7.63
CA PRO A 63 -12.74 19.19 -8.05
C PRO A 63 -12.68 19.56 -9.54
N LYS A 64 -11.79 20.49 -9.89
CA LYS A 64 -11.62 20.98 -11.26
C LYS A 64 -11.02 19.92 -12.18
N ASP A 65 -10.09 19.15 -11.65
CA ASP A 65 -9.40 18.06 -12.33
C ASP A 65 -8.93 17.02 -11.31
N LEU A 66 -8.21 16.00 -11.79
CA LEU A 66 -7.72 14.92 -10.96
C LEU A 66 -6.61 15.36 -9.99
N ILE A 67 -5.84 16.40 -10.31
CA ILE A 67 -4.79 16.93 -9.44
C ILE A 67 -5.43 17.68 -8.26
N ASP A 68 -6.45 18.49 -8.55
CA ASP A 68 -7.26 19.16 -7.54
C ASP A 68 -8.01 18.15 -6.65
N LEU A 69 -8.50 17.04 -7.21
CA LEU A 69 -9.05 15.93 -6.41
C LEU A 69 -7.99 15.39 -5.45
N LEU A 70 -6.79 15.04 -5.95
CA LEU A 70 -5.72 14.51 -5.11
C LEU A 70 -5.35 15.48 -3.99
N ALA A 71 -5.09 16.75 -4.32
CA ALA A 71 -4.68 17.76 -3.35
C ALA A 71 -5.70 17.98 -2.22
N ARG A 72 -7.00 17.84 -2.52
CA ARG A 72 -8.08 17.97 -1.52
C ARG A 72 -8.25 16.73 -0.64
N ASN A 73 -7.65 15.61 -1.00
CA ASN A 73 -7.82 14.31 -0.34
C ASN A 73 -6.50 13.74 0.20
N PHE A 74 -5.46 14.57 0.33
CA PHE A 74 -4.25 14.16 1.05
C PHE A 74 -4.57 13.85 2.51
N SER A 75 -4.07 12.72 2.98
CA SER A 75 -4.45 12.14 4.25
C SER A 75 -3.26 11.70 5.09
N LEU A 76 -2.07 11.63 4.50
CA LEU A 76 -0.88 11.15 5.20
C LEU A 76 -0.27 12.27 6.08
N PRO A 77 0.25 11.93 7.28
CA PRO A 77 0.69 12.93 8.25
C PRO A 77 2.10 13.45 7.93
N TYR A 78 2.21 14.32 6.93
CA TYR A 78 3.49 14.95 6.56
C TYR A 78 3.92 16.05 7.56
N GLU A 79 5.21 16.12 7.87
CA GLU A 79 5.80 17.20 8.68
C GLU A 79 6.30 18.34 7.77
N ALA A 80 5.65 19.51 7.81
CA ALA A 80 5.94 20.65 6.94
C ALA A 80 7.42 21.12 7.02
N GLU A 81 8.00 21.13 8.23
CA GLU A 81 9.39 21.51 8.45
C GLU A 81 10.40 20.56 7.76
N LYS A 82 9.97 19.34 7.41
CA LYS A 82 10.83 18.32 6.78
C LYS A 82 10.79 18.36 5.26
N ILE A 83 9.89 19.13 4.65
CA ILE A 83 9.68 19.17 3.19
C ILE A 83 10.21 20.44 2.51
N GLU A 84 10.66 21.45 3.26
CA GLU A 84 11.08 22.77 2.73
C GLU A 84 12.12 22.69 1.60
N ASN A 85 13.05 21.72 1.68
CA ASN A 85 14.08 21.56 0.67
C ASN A 85 13.52 21.07 -0.67
N TYR A 86 12.48 20.24 -0.63
CA TYR A 86 11.80 19.72 -1.83
C TYR A 86 10.88 20.76 -2.43
N GLU A 87 10.16 21.51 -1.60
CA GLU A 87 9.40 22.68 -2.03
C GLU A 87 10.31 23.66 -2.78
N ARG A 88 11.46 24.02 -2.17
CA ARG A 88 12.45 24.91 -2.80
C ARG A 88 13.00 24.34 -4.10
N PHE A 89 13.18 23.02 -4.19
CA PHE A 89 13.58 22.37 -5.44
C PHE A 89 12.53 22.56 -6.53
N PHE A 90 11.24 22.30 -6.25
CA PHE A 90 10.18 22.45 -7.25
C PHE A 90 9.95 23.91 -7.65
N LEU A 91 10.07 24.86 -6.71
CA LEU A 91 10.00 26.29 -7.00
C LEU A 91 11.14 26.76 -7.92
N ARG A 92 12.36 26.21 -7.75
CA ARG A 92 13.51 26.50 -8.63
C ARG A 92 13.42 25.83 -10.00
N HIS A 93 12.61 24.77 -10.13
CA HIS A 93 12.44 24.02 -11.37
C HIS A 93 10.97 24.04 -11.82
N PRO A 94 10.40 25.21 -12.17
CA PRO A 94 8.96 25.38 -12.40
C PRO A 94 8.42 24.55 -13.57
N LYS A 95 9.29 24.08 -14.47
CA LYS A 95 8.90 23.19 -15.59
C LYS A 95 8.80 21.72 -15.20
N HIS A 96 9.31 21.32 -14.04
CA HIS A 96 9.37 19.91 -13.63
C HIS A 96 7.99 19.31 -13.42
N LEU A 97 7.20 19.86 -12.49
CA LEU A 97 5.87 19.35 -12.17
C LEU A 97 4.90 19.40 -13.36
N PRO A 98 4.80 20.49 -14.15
CA PRO A 98 3.94 20.50 -15.33
C PRO A 98 4.26 19.40 -16.35
N ARG A 99 5.55 19.13 -16.60
CA ARG A 99 5.97 18.03 -17.49
C ARG A 99 5.62 16.66 -16.93
N THR A 100 5.85 16.46 -15.63
CA THR A 100 5.52 15.21 -14.95
C THR A 100 4.02 14.94 -14.98
N PHE A 101 3.19 15.93 -14.62
CA PHE A 101 1.75 15.77 -14.64
C PHE A 101 1.18 15.67 -16.06
N ALA A 102 1.81 16.28 -17.07
CA ALA A 102 1.46 16.04 -18.47
C ALA A 102 1.65 14.56 -18.85
N ARG A 103 2.72 13.91 -18.39
CA ARG A 103 2.95 12.46 -18.57
C ARG A 103 2.01 11.60 -17.73
N ALA A 104 1.53 12.11 -16.59
CA ALA A 104 0.61 11.39 -15.72
C ALA A 104 -0.80 11.26 -16.30
N ARG A 105 -1.24 12.19 -17.17
CA ARG A 105 -2.61 12.27 -17.73
C ARG A 105 -3.22 10.92 -18.16
N PRO A 106 -2.54 10.06 -18.94
CA PRO A 106 -3.11 8.78 -19.36
C PRO A 106 -3.21 7.71 -18.25
N PHE A 107 -2.44 7.83 -17.16
CA PHE A 107 -2.31 6.78 -16.15
C PHE A 107 -3.04 7.11 -14.85
N LEU A 108 -3.05 8.40 -14.48
CA LEU A 108 -3.55 8.86 -13.19
C LEU A 108 -5.02 8.47 -12.92
N PRO A 109 -5.96 8.51 -13.89
CA PRO A 109 -7.33 8.07 -13.65
C PRO A 109 -7.42 6.60 -13.20
N HIS A 110 -6.65 5.72 -13.84
CA HIS A 110 -6.60 4.32 -13.46
C HIS A 110 -6.00 4.14 -12.06
N ILE A 111 -4.89 4.82 -11.76
CA ILE A 111 -4.25 4.72 -10.44
C ILE A 111 -5.20 5.18 -9.33
N VAL A 112 -5.88 6.32 -9.51
CA VAL A 112 -6.84 6.83 -8.53
C VAL A 112 -8.01 5.87 -8.34
N GLN A 113 -8.59 5.35 -9.44
CA GLN A 113 -9.66 4.35 -9.35
C GLN A 113 -9.20 3.11 -8.56
N GLN A 114 -7.98 2.63 -8.81
CA GLN A 114 -7.42 1.47 -8.13
C GLN A 114 -7.19 1.73 -6.63
N LEU A 115 -6.75 2.94 -6.24
CA LEU A 115 -6.58 3.32 -4.84
C LEU A 115 -7.91 3.42 -4.11
N GLN A 116 -8.90 4.08 -4.71
CA GLN A 116 -10.25 4.19 -4.15
C GLN A 116 -10.89 2.82 -3.97
N ALA A 117 -10.76 1.92 -4.94
CA ALA A 117 -11.30 0.57 -4.85
C ALA A 117 -10.65 -0.30 -3.76
N ARG A 118 -9.50 0.12 -3.21
CA ARG A 118 -8.75 -0.56 -2.16
C ARG A 118 -8.78 0.19 -0.82
N ASP A 119 -9.50 1.30 -0.74
CA ASP A 119 -9.49 2.21 0.42
C ASP A 119 -8.06 2.63 0.84
N MET A 120 -7.18 2.82 -0.16
CA MET A 120 -5.80 3.26 0.06
C MET A 120 -5.69 4.80 -0.02
N PRO A 121 -4.73 5.42 0.70
CA PRO A 121 -4.47 6.85 0.62
C PRO A 121 -4.23 7.32 -0.81
N LEU A 122 -4.91 8.40 -1.22
CA LEU A 122 -4.77 8.94 -2.57
C LEU A 122 -3.39 9.59 -2.81
N ASP A 123 -2.70 9.97 -1.74
CA ASP A 123 -1.32 10.44 -1.74
C ASP A 123 -0.38 9.47 -2.51
N ILE A 124 -0.65 8.16 -2.45
CA ILE A 124 0.12 7.12 -3.15
C ILE A 124 0.06 7.27 -4.68
N ALA A 125 -0.96 7.94 -5.23
CA ALA A 125 -1.03 8.23 -6.66
C ALA A 125 0.14 9.08 -7.15
N LEU A 126 0.82 9.79 -6.24
CA LEU A 126 1.98 10.62 -6.55
C LEU A 126 3.31 9.87 -6.51
N LEU A 127 3.34 8.61 -6.07
CA LEU A 127 4.58 7.85 -5.98
C LEU A 127 5.35 7.80 -7.32
N PRO A 128 4.70 7.64 -8.50
CA PRO A 128 5.40 7.72 -9.78
C PRO A 128 6.04 9.08 -10.09
N VAL A 129 5.68 10.17 -9.42
CA VAL A 129 6.36 11.48 -9.53
C VAL A 129 7.81 11.37 -9.11
N VAL A 130 8.07 10.73 -7.97
CA VAL A 130 9.42 10.60 -7.39
C VAL A 130 10.19 9.41 -7.95
N GLU A 131 9.49 8.39 -8.46
CA GLU A 131 10.12 7.20 -9.03
C GLU A 131 10.56 7.38 -10.49
N SER A 132 9.65 7.80 -11.36
CA SER A 132 9.89 7.83 -12.81
C SER A 132 9.52 9.16 -13.45
N ALA A 133 9.02 10.10 -12.64
CA ALA A 133 8.32 11.28 -13.10
C ALA A 133 7.21 10.93 -14.14
N PHE A 134 6.48 9.84 -13.88
CA PHE A 134 5.46 9.25 -14.75
C PHE A 134 5.94 8.80 -16.14
N ASN A 135 7.21 8.42 -16.29
CA ASN A 135 7.72 7.84 -17.54
C ASN A 135 7.60 6.30 -17.53
N PRO A 136 6.72 5.68 -18.34
CA PRO A 136 6.55 4.22 -18.35
C PRO A 136 7.76 3.47 -18.95
N TYR A 137 8.65 4.20 -19.63
CA TYR A 137 9.89 3.65 -20.19
C TYR A 137 11.12 3.98 -19.34
N ALA A 138 10.94 4.53 -18.13
CA ALA A 138 12.04 4.81 -17.22
C ALA A 138 12.82 3.53 -16.91
N HIS A 139 14.14 3.65 -16.85
CA HIS A 139 15.05 2.59 -16.48
C HIS A 139 16.20 3.17 -15.65
N SER A 140 16.43 2.64 -14.46
CA SER A 140 17.51 3.08 -13.58
C SER A 140 18.80 2.33 -13.86
N TRP A 141 19.92 2.87 -13.38
CA TRP A 141 21.21 2.19 -13.43
C TRP A 141 21.19 0.86 -12.65
N GLN A 142 20.40 0.79 -11.59
CA GLN A 142 20.22 -0.38 -10.72
C GLN A 142 19.24 -1.42 -11.31
N GLY A 143 18.73 -1.21 -12.53
CA GLY A 143 17.85 -2.15 -13.21
C GLY A 143 16.38 -2.06 -12.81
N ALA A 144 15.96 -0.98 -12.16
CA ALA A 144 14.56 -0.68 -11.90
C ALA A 144 13.88 -0.15 -13.17
N ALA A 145 12.62 -0.48 -13.41
CA ALA A 145 11.94 -0.09 -14.66
C ALA A 145 10.47 0.33 -14.46
N GLY A 146 10.00 1.16 -15.39
CA GLY A 146 8.60 1.55 -15.52
C GLY A 146 8.15 2.65 -14.56
N LEU A 147 6.83 2.88 -14.52
CA LEU A 147 6.22 3.96 -13.73
C LEU A 147 6.59 3.86 -12.25
N TRP A 148 6.56 2.64 -11.74
CA TRP A 148 6.72 2.30 -10.33
C TRP A 148 8.14 1.88 -9.95
N GLN A 149 9.09 1.93 -10.90
CA GLN A 149 10.50 1.58 -10.71
C GLN A 149 10.71 0.24 -9.98
N PHE A 150 10.03 -0.81 -10.46
CA PHE A 150 10.26 -2.15 -9.94
C PHE A 150 11.63 -2.68 -10.36
N THR A 151 12.40 -3.23 -9.41
CA THR A 151 13.50 -4.15 -9.74
C THR A 151 12.92 -5.44 -10.32
N GLU A 152 13.72 -6.18 -11.09
CA GLU A 152 13.26 -7.45 -11.67
C GLU A 152 12.84 -8.47 -10.59
N SER A 153 13.59 -8.58 -9.50
CA SER A 153 13.29 -9.50 -8.41
C SER A 153 11.95 -9.19 -7.75
N THR A 154 11.72 -7.92 -7.39
CA THR A 154 10.46 -7.48 -6.78
C THR A 154 9.30 -7.62 -7.77
N ALA A 155 9.50 -7.27 -9.04
CA ALA A 155 8.48 -7.42 -10.08
C ALA A 155 7.99 -8.87 -10.18
N ARG A 156 8.92 -9.84 -10.27
CA ARG A 156 8.59 -11.26 -10.35
C ARG A 156 7.88 -11.75 -9.08
N HIS A 157 8.34 -11.30 -7.90
CA HIS A 157 7.71 -11.63 -6.63
C HIS A 157 6.26 -11.11 -6.53
N GLU A 158 6.00 -9.94 -7.09
CA GLU A 158 4.67 -9.33 -7.17
C GLU A 158 3.84 -9.80 -8.37
N GLY A 159 4.30 -10.85 -9.07
CA GLY A 159 3.54 -11.52 -10.12
C GLY A 159 3.62 -10.87 -11.50
N LEU A 160 4.49 -9.88 -11.71
CA LEU A 160 4.72 -9.32 -13.04
C LEU A 160 5.43 -10.33 -13.94
N LYS A 161 4.88 -10.52 -15.13
CA LYS A 161 5.49 -11.36 -16.16
C LYS A 161 6.65 -10.59 -16.79
N ILE A 162 7.81 -11.23 -16.86
CA ILE A 162 8.99 -10.70 -17.53
C ILE A 162 9.59 -11.83 -18.37
N ASN A 163 9.62 -11.60 -19.68
CA ASN A 163 10.22 -12.48 -20.69
C ASN A 163 10.93 -11.62 -21.75
N TRP A 164 11.42 -12.26 -22.82
CA TRP A 164 12.25 -11.58 -23.83
C TRP A 164 11.51 -10.51 -24.66
N TRP A 165 10.16 -10.57 -24.75
CA TRP A 165 9.34 -9.64 -25.56
C TRP A 165 8.39 -8.77 -24.73
N TYR A 166 8.18 -9.13 -23.46
CA TYR A 166 7.28 -8.43 -22.55
C TYR A 166 7.94 -8.22 -21.19
N ASP A 167 7.96 -6.97 -20.74
CA ASP A 167 8.39 -6.57 -19.41
C ASP A 167 7.23 -5.89 -18.69
N GLY A 168 6.53 -6.63 -17.82
CA GLY A 168 5.36 -6.16 -17.08
C GLY A 168 5.64 -4.98 -16.16
N ARG A 169 6.91 -4.66 -15.88
CA ARG A 169 7.29 -3.43 -15.15
C ARG A 169 6.94 -2.17 -15.94
N ARG A 170 7.01 -2.25 -17.27
CA ARG A 170 6.72 -1.14 -18.20
C ARG A 170 5.27 -1.04 -18.61
N ASP A 171 4.45 -2.03 -18.25
CA ASP A 171 3.00 -2.02 -18.46
C ASP A 171 2.32 -1.24 -17.33
N PRO A 172 1.76 -0.04 -17.57
CA PRO A 172 1.18 0.79 -16.53
C PRO A 172 0.04 0.13 -15.75
N LEU A 173 -0.77 -0.72 -16.38
CA LEU A 173 -1.91 -1.36 -15.73
C LEU A 173 -1.43 -2.50 -14.83
N ALA A 174 -0.62 -3.39 -15.40
CA ALA A 174 -0.07 -4.53 -14.65
C ALA A 174 0.82 -4.06 -13.48
N SER A 175 1.72 -3.12 -13.75
CA SER A 175 2.63 -2.58 -12.73
C SER A 175 1.90 -1.80 -11.64
N THR A 176 0.80 -1.09 -11.95
CA THR A 176 -0.04 -0.44 -10.92
C THR A 176 -0.68 -1.47 -10.00
N GLY A 177 -1.26 -2.53 -10.54
CA GLY A 177 -1.82 -3.61 -9.73
C GLY A 177 -0.76 -4.22 -8.79
N ALA A 178 0.43 -4.53 -9.33
CA ALA A 178 1.54 -5.06 -8.55
C ALA A 178 2.05 -4.09 -7.47
N ALA A 179 2.21 -2.80 -7.80
CA ALA A 179 2.70 -1.78 -6.86
C ALA A 179 1.75 -1.59 -5.67
N LEU A 180 0.45 -1.51 -5.94
CA LEU A 180 -0.55 -1.34 -4.87
C LEU A 180 -0.66 -2.60 -4.00
N ASN A 181 -0.57 -3.80 -4.58
CA ASN A 181 -0.51 -5.04 -3.81
C ASN A 181 0.74 -5.08 -2.91
N TYR A 182 1.89 -4.67 -3.45
CA TYR A 182 3.13 -4.63 -2.68
C TYR A 182 3.05 -3.62 -1.53
N LEU A 183 2.57 -2.40 -1.79
CA LEU A 183 2.35 -1.38 -0.77
C LEU A 183 1.38 -1.85 0.32
N GLN A 184 0.32 -2.58 -0.04
CA GLN A 184 -0.59 -3.16 0.94
C GLN A 184 0.11 -4.21 1.83
N LYS A 185 0.95 -5.08 1.24
CA LYS A 185 1.76 -6.03 2.03
C LYS A 185 2.68 -5.29 3.01
N LEU A 186 3.34 -4.24 2.54
CA LEU A 186 4.23 -3.41 3.36
C LEU A 186 3.46 -2.75 4.50
N TYR A 187 2.29 -2.17 4.22
CA TYR A 187 1.40 -1.61 5.23
C TYR A 187 0.98 -2.67 6.27
N ASN A 188 0.60 -3.87 5.84
CA ASN A 188 0.23 -4.94 6.77
C ASN A 188 1.39 -5.32 7.71
N MET A 189 2.65 -5.13 7.29
CA MET A 189 3.83 -5.40 8.10
C MET A 189 4.25 -4.23 9.00
N THR A 190 3.98 -2.99 8.58
CA THR A 190 4.41 -1.77 9.30
C THR A 190 3.32 -1.19 10.18
N GLY A 191 2.05 -1.35 9.80
CA GLY A 191 0.87 -0.71 10.40
C GLY A 191 0.73 0.79 10.07
N ASP A 192 1.58 1.31 9.18
CA ASP A 192 1.67 2.74 8.88
C ASP A 192 2.08 2.95 7.42
N TRP A 193 1.38 3.85 6.73
CA TRP A 193 1.56 4.11 5.30
C TRP A 193 2.87 4.85 4.98
N LEU A 194 3.34 5.77 5.83
CA LEU A 194 4.63 6.43 5.63
C LEU A 194 5.78 5.43 5.82
N LEU A 195 5.65 4.50 6.76
CA LEU A 195 6.58 3.38 6.91
C LEU A 195 6.51 2.40 5.73
N ALA A 196 5.33 2.16 5.17
CA ALA A 196 5.16 1.33 3.98
C ALA A 196 5.86 1.97 2.76
N LEU A 197 5.70 3.28 2.56
CA LEU A 197 6.40 4.05 1.52
C LEU A 197 7.92 4.03 1.73
N ALA A 198 8.39 4.21 2.97
CA ALA A 198 9.80 4.06 3.29
C ALA A 198 10.33 2.64 3.01
N ALA A 199 9.52 1.61 3.25
CA ALA A 199 9.86 0.23 2.98
C ALA A 199 9.83 -0.10 1.47
N TYR A 200 9.00 0.59 0.69
CA TYR A 200 8.95 0.46 -0.76
C TYR A 200 10.30 0.85 -1.38
N ASN A 201 10.85 2.00 -0.95
CA ASN A 201 12.15 2.49 -1.38
C ASN A 201 13.32 1.74 -0.75
N GLY A 202 13.36 1.66 0.58
CA GLY A 202 14.52 1.20 1.34
C GLY A 202 14.52 -0.29 1.66
N GLY A 203 13.45 -1.00 1.32
CA GLY A 203 13.24 -2.40 1.71
C GLY A 203 12.73 -2.56 3.14
N ILE A 204 11.79 -3.48 3.33
CA ILE A 204 11.13 -3.74 4.62
C ILE A 204 12.10 -4.14 5.74
N GLY A 205 13.18 -4.85 5.42
CA GLY A 205 14.18 -5.24 6.42
C GLY A 205 14.84 -4.05 7.13
N ASN A 206 15.12 -2.98 6.37
CA ASN A 206 15.70 -1.74 6.91
C ASN A 206 14.71 -1.02 7.81
N VAL A 207 13.44 -0.93 7.39
CA VAL A 207 12.37 -0.31 8.19
C VAL A 207 12.13 -1.09 9.48
N LEU A 208 11.98 -2.42 9.42
CA LEU A 208 11.80 -3.24 10.62
C LEU A 208 13.00 -3.15 11.58
N LYS A 209 14.23 -3.08 11.04
CA LYS A 209 15.44 -2.85 11.86
C LYS A 209 15.40 -1.50 12.56
N ALA A 210 15.00 -0.44 11.85
CA ALA A 210 14.85 0.90 12.41
C ALA A 210 13.73 0.95 13.48
N MET A 211 12.58 0.33 13.23
CA MET A 211 11.48 0.20 14.20
C MET A 211 11.92 -0.54 15.47
N ARG A 212 12.61 -1.68 15.35
CA ARG A 212 13.17 -2.39 16.51
C ARG A 212 14.14 -1.53 17.30
N LYS A 213 15.06 -0.85 16.60
CA LYS A 213 16.05 0.04 17.19
C LYS A 213 15.41 1.24 17.92
N TYR A 214 14.28 1.75 17.42
CA TYR A 214 13.51 2.79 18.08
C TYR A 214 12.83 2.27 19.35
N ARG A 215 12.11 1.15 19.27
CA ARG A 215 11.38 0.55 20.41
C ARG A 215 12.30 0.20 21.58
N GLN A 216 13.51 -0.29 21.28
CA GLN A 216 14.54 -0.56 22.30
C GLN A 216 14.97 0.70 23.07
N ARG A 217 14.96 1.87 22.43
CA ARG A 217 15.34 3.14 23.07
C ARG A 217 14.16 3.91 23.67
N HIS A 218 12.94 3.59 23.24
CA HIS A 218 11.73 4.27 23.69
C HIS A 218 10.65 3.22 24.03
N PRO A 219 10.82 2.47 25.15
CA PRO A 219 9.84 1.47 25.56
C PRO A 219 8.43 2.07 25.67
N GLY A 220 7.43 1.34 25.18
CA GLY A 220 6.02 1.78 25.21
C GLY A 220 5.61 2.78 24.12
N ARG A 221 6.53 3.27 23.28
CA ARG A 221 6.20 4.17 22.15
C ARG A 221 6.11 3.41 20.83
N ASN A 222 5.07 3.68 20.07
CA ASN A 222 4.92 3.15 18.71
C ASN A 222 5.82 3.91 17.74
N PRO A 223 6.55 3.23 16.85
CA PRO A 223 7.34 3.87 15.81
C PRO A 223 6.43 4.37 14.69
N ASP A 224 6.59 5.64 14.31
CA ASP A 224 6.14 6.20 13.03
C ASP A 224 7.37 6.53 12.15
N PHE A 225 7.14 6.97 10.91
CA PHE A 225 8.23 7.33 9.99
C PHE A 225 9.17 8.40 10.55
N TRP A 226 8.61 9.50 11.07
CA TRP A 226 9.38 10.65 11.52
C TRP A 226 10.24 10.33 12.74
N ALA A 227 9.69 9.55 13.68
CA ALA A 227 10.36 9.08 14.88
C ALA A 227 11.54 8.15 14.59
N ILE A 228 11.43 7.30 13.55
CA ILE A 228 12.49 6.36 13.17
C ILE A 228 13.42 6.89 12.08
N GLN A 229 13.11 8.03 11.45
CA GLN A 229 13.79 8.56 10.26
C GLN A 229 15.32 8.52 10.42
N LYS A 230 15.86 8.97 11.56
CA LYS A 230 17.31 8.97 11.84
C LYS A 230 17.98 7.60 11.84
N TYR A 231 17.22 6.51 11.95
CA TYR A 231 17.72 5.13 11.93
C TYR A 231 17.65 4.48 10.54
N LEU A 232 16.97 5.10 9.57
CA LEU A 232 16.86 4.60 8.20
C LEU A 232 18.14 4.87 7.38
N PRO A 233 18.37 4.15 6.27
CA PRO A 233 19.37 4.51 5.27
C PRO A 233 19.17 5.94 4.75
N LYS A 234 20.25 6.64 4.41
CA LYS A 234 20.20 8.07 4.03
C LYS A 234 19.17 8.34 2.93
N GLU A 235 19.19 7.56 1.85
CA GLU A 235 18.24 7.70 0.73
C GLU A 235 16.78 7.57 1.21
N THR A 236 16.47 6.56 2.02
CA THR A 236 15.13 6.33 2.54
C THR A 236 14.63 7.44 3.49
N ARG A 237 15.52 8.13 4.22
CA ARG A 237 15.13 9.30 5.05
C ARG A 237 14.50 10.41 4.23
N HIS A 238 14.96 10.52 3.00
CA HIS A 238 14.64 11.58 2.05
C HIS A 238 13.51 11.18 1.10
N TYR A 239 13.09 9.92 1.12
CA TYR A 239 12.10 9.42 0.19
C TYR A 239 10.68 9.91 0.48
N VAL A 240 10.17 9.68 1.70
CA VAL A 240 8.82 10.14 2.09
C VAL A 240 8.67 11.68 2.03
N PRO A 241 9.63 12.50 2.51
CA PRO A 241 9.52 13.95 2.40
C PRO A 241 9.54 14.51 0.97
N GLN A 242 9.97 13.72 -0.03
CA GLN A 242 10.00 14.13 -1.42
C GLN A 242 8.63 14.01 -2.11
N LEU A 243 7.77 13.12 -1.61
CA LEU A 243 6.43 12.84 -2.12
C LEU A 243 5.48 13.98 -1.78
#